data_AF-A0A929H4Z0-F1
#
_entry.id   AF-A0A929H4Z0-F1
#
_cell.length_a   1.000
_cell.length_b   1.000
_cell.length_c   1.000
_cell.angle_alpha   90.00
_cell.angle_beta   90.00
_cell.angle_gamma   90.00
#
_symmetry.space_group_name_H-M   'P 1'
#
loop_
_entity.id
_entity.type
_entity.pdbx_description
1 polymer ?
#
loop_
_entity_poly.entity_id
_entity_poly.type
_entity_poly.pdbx_seq_one_letter_code
_entity_poly.pdbx_strand_id
1 'polypeptide(L)' 'MLGEKLTRCLQQAMAAAQQDGSLALVALPDATVEHPQDPAHGDFASGLPLKLARTVGMSPLTIAEKIVEHISPPAEVGK' A
#
# COMPACT_ATOMS: atom_id res chain seq x y z
N MET A 1 13.48 -5.73 9.56
CA MET A 1 14.01 -5.87 8.17
C MET A 1 13.35 -4.84 7.26
N LEU A 2 13.89 -4.54 6.08
CA LEU A 2 13.36 -3.48 5.19
C LEU A 2 11.91 -3.74 4.75
N GLY A 3 11.56 -4.99 4.43
CA GLY A 3 10.18 -5.37 4.10
C GLY A 3 9.16 -5.03 5.20
N GLU A 4 9.50 -5.26 6.46
CA GLU A 4 8.63 -4.91 7.60
C GLU A 4 8.46 -3.39 7.74
N LYS A 5 9.51 -2.60 7.45
CA LYS A 5 9.41 -1.13 7.42
C LYS A 5 8.46 -0.69 6.32
N LEU A 6 8.56 -1.28 5.12
CA LEU A 6 7.68 -0.97 4.00
C LEU A 6 6.23 -1.35 4.29
N THR A 7 6.00 -2.53 4.87
CA THR A 7 4.67 -2.94 5.35
C THR A 7 4.10 -1.90 6.31
N ARG A 8 4.89 -1.45 7.30
CA ARG A 8 4.44 -0.45 8.26
C ARG A 8 4.11 0.89 7.59
N CYS A 9 4.95 1.37 6.67
CA CYS A 9 4.70 2.58 5.91
C CYS A 9 3.40 2.47 5.08
N LEU A 10 3.16 1.33 4.44
CA LEU A 10 1.93 1.03 3.71
C LEU A 10 0.69 1.05 4.61
N GLN A 11 0.77 0.43 5.79
CA GLN A 11 -0.32 0.44 6.77
C GLN A 11 -0.63 1.85 7.27
N GLN A 12 0.41 2.65 7.54
CA GLN A 12 0.26 4.04 7.97
C GLN A 12 -0.35 4.91 6.87
N ALA A 13 0.10 4.75 5.62
CA ALA A 13 -0.43 5.47 4.47
C ALA A 13 -1.91 5.16 4.23
N MET A 14 -2.29 3.88 4.31
CA MET A 14 -3.68 3.48 4.21
C MET A 14 -4.52 4.06 5.36
N ALA A 15 -4.02 4.01 6.59
CA ALA A 15 -4.73 4.59 7.73
C ALA A 15 -4.94 6.09 7.55
N ALA A 16 -3.93 6.82 7.06
CA ALA A 16 -4.04 8.24 6.75
C ALA A 16 -5.09 8.51 5.65
N ALA A 17 -5.09 7.74 4.57
CA ALA A 17 -6.10 7.82 3.51
C ALA A 17 -7.52 7.54 4.01
N GLN A 18 -7.67 6.68 5.01
CA GLN A 18 -8.98 6.45 5.65
C GLN A 18 -9.39 7.58 6.58
N GLN A 19 -8.44 8.19 7.29
CA GLN A 19 -8.70 9.29 8.22
C GLN A 19 -9.10 10.58 7.50
N ASP A 20 -8.56 10.85 6.31
CA ASP A 20 -8.93 12.05 5.53
C ASP A 20 -10.19 11.86 4.66
N GLY A 21 -10.72 10.63 4.60
CA GLY A 21 -11.90 10.27 3.80
C GLY A 21 -11.60 9.87 2.35
N SER A 22 -10.34 9.83 1.93
CA SER A 22 -9.91 9.40 0.60
C SER A 22 -10.24 7.93 0.34
N LEU A 23 -10.11 7.07 1.34
CA LEU A 23 -10.51 5.65 1.29
C LEU A 23 -11.60 5.36 2.31
N ALA A 24 -12.50 4.44 1.98
CA ALA A 24 -13.51 4.00 2.95
C ALA A 24 -12.85 3.32 4.15
N LEU A 25 -13.46 3.50 5.32
CA LEU A 25 -13.03 2.87 6.56
C LEU A 25 -13.36 1.36 6.51
N VAL A 26 -12.40 0.58 6.01
CA VAL A 26 -12.47 -0.89 5.93
C VAL A 26 -11.40 -1.50 6.83
N ALA A 27 -11.64 -2.72 7.30
CA ALA A 27 -10.64 -3.48 8.03
C ALA A 27 -9.38 -3.62 7.18
N LEU A 28 -8.23 -3.29 7.76
CA LEU A 28 -6.95 -3.41 7.06
C LEU A 28 -6.74 -4.88 6.67
N PRO A 29 -6.69 -5.22 5.36
CA PRO A 29 -6.23 -6.53 4.97
C PRO A 29 -4.75 -6.65 5.32
N ASP A 30 -4.26 -7.89 5.44
CA ASP A 30 -2.86 -8.14 5.74
C ASP A 30 -1.97 -7.48 4.68
N ALA A 31 -1.32 -6.38 5.08
CA ALA A 31 -0.51 -5.51 4.25
C ALA A 31 0.88 -6.13 4.06
N THR A 32 0.94 -7.13 3.21
CA THR A 32 2.18 -7.84 2.94
C THR A 32 2.95 -7.13 1.83
N VAL A 33 4.26 -6.99 2.04
CA VAL A 33 5.23 -6.59 1.02
C VAL A 33 6.03 -7.84 0.67
N GLU A 34 6.11 -8.15 -0.61
CA GLU A 34 6.71 -9.37 -1.15
C GLU A 34 7.68 -9.02 -2.29
N HIS A 35 8.53 -9.97 -2.68
CA HIS A 35 9.43 -9.80 -3.82
C HIS A 35 8.64 -10.07 -5.10
N PRO A 36 8.58 -9.13 -6.06
CA PRO A 36 7.83 -9.35 -7.29
C PRO A 36 8.47 -10.48 -8.13
N GLN A 37 7.62 -11.19 -8.86
CA GLN A 37 8.06 -12.25 -9.77
C GLN A 37 8.83 -11.69 -10.98
N ASP A 38 8.45 -10.49 -11.43
CA ASP A 38 9.16 -9.76 -12.47
C ASP A 38 10.09 -8.72 -11.83
N PRO A 39 11.42 -8.83 -12.02
CA PRO A 39 12.38 -7.86 -11.48
C PRO A 39 12.22 -6.45 -12.05
N ALA A 40 11.50 -6.27 -13.17
CA ALA A 40 11.16 -4.94 -13.70
C ALA A 40 10.20 -4.16 -12.79
N HIS A 41 9.51 -4.82 -11.85
CA HIS A 41 8.62 -4.19 -10.87
C HIS A 41 9.33 -3.72 -9.58
N GLY A 42 10.67 -3.77 -9.55
CA GLY A 42 11.49 -3.32 -8.43
C GLY A 42 11.75 -4.42 -7.40
N ASP A 43 12.31 -4.04 -6.25
CA ASP A 43 12.71 -5.00 -5.21
C ASP A 43 11.53 -5.48 -4.35
N PHE A 44 10.45 -4.71 -4.29
CA PHE A 44 9.33 -4.96 -3.41
C PHE A 44 8.01 -4.55 -4.06
N ALA A 45 6.98 -5.37 -3.90
CA ALA A 45 5.63 -5.12 -4.37
C ALA A 45 4.61 -5.42 -3.27
N SER A 46 3.42 -4.80 -3.36
CA SER A 46 2.30 -5.11 -2.48
C SER A 46 1.01 -5.28 -3.27
N GLY A 47 0.33 -6.41 -3.05
CA GLY A 47 -1.01 -6.68 -3.61
C GLY A 47 -2.16 -6.03 -2.83
N LEU A 48 -1.88 -5.16 -1.86
CA LEU A 48 -2.89 -4.56 -1.00
C LEU A 48 -4.02 -3.82 -1.76
N PRO A 49 -3.75 -3.00 -2.80
CA PRO A 49 -4.82 -2.34 -3.56
C PRO A 49 -5.78 -3.33 -4.24
N LEU A 50 -5.28 -4.47 -4.71
CA LEU A 50 -6.11 -5.53 -5.32
C LEU A 50 -7.00 -6.22 -4.28
N LYS A 51 -6.48 -6.47 -3.08
CA LYS A 51 -7.25 -7.04 -1.96
C LYS A 51 -8.37 -6.07 -1.55
N LEU A 52 -8.03 -4.79 -1.41
CA LEU A 52 -8.98 -3.75 -1.04
C LEU A 52 -10.08 -3.57 -2.07
N ALA A 53 -9.76 -3.56 -3.37
CA ALA A 53 -10.74 -3.36 -4.44
C ALA A 53 -11.95 -4.30 -4.33
N ARG A 54 -11.73 -5.55 -3.89
CA ARG A 54 -12.81 -6.54 -3.67
C ARG A 54 -13.73 -6.16 -2.51
N THR A 55 -13.22 -5.45 -1.51
CA THR A 55 -13.96 -5.03 -0.31
C THR A 55 -14.65 -3.68 -0.51
N VAL A 56 -13.95 -2.71 -1.13
CA VAL A 56 -14.46 -1.33 -1.27
C VAL A 56 -15.24 -1.09 -2.56
N GLY A 57 -15.15 -1.99 -3.55
CA GLY A 57 -15.79 -1.79 -4.85
C GLY A 57 -15.15 -0.68 -5.70
N MET A 58 -13.92 -0.27 -5.37
CA MET A 58 -13.16 0.74 -6.10
C MET A 58 -12.10 0.08 -6.99
N SER A 59 -11.64 0.80 -8.02
CA SER A 59 -10.58 0.29 -8.89
C SER A 59 -9.27 0.12 -8.08
N PRO A 60 -8.52 -0.98 -8.27
CA PRO A 60 -7.23 -1.19 -7.60
C PRO A 60 -6.25 -0.05 -7.84
N LEU A 61 -6.26 0.53 -9.04
CA LEU A 61 -5.38 1.64 -9.41
C LEU A 61 -5.72 2.90 -8.60
N THR A 62 -7.00 3.26 -8.51
CA THR A 62 -7.45 4.41 -7.69
C THR A 62 -7.10 4.23 -6.22
N ILE A 63 -7.20 3.00 -5.70
CA ILE A 63 -6.79 2.70 -4.33
C ILE A 63 -5.27 2.86 -4.17
N ALA A 64 -4.49 2.37 -5.12
CA ALA A 64 -3.03 2.51 -5.10
C ALA A 64 -2.60 3.98 -5.11
N GLU A 65 -3.19 4.81 -5.99
CA GLU A 65 -2.91 6.25 -6.06
C GLU A 65 -3.18 6.93 -4.72
N LYS A 66 -4.36 6.71 -4.14
CA LYS A 66 -4.73 7.25 -2.82
C LYS A 66 -3.76 6.85 -1.73
N ILE A 67 -3.27 5.60 -1.73
CA ILE A 67 -2.30 5.15 -0.73
C ILE A 67 -0.94 5.83 -0.95
N VAL A 68 -0.49 5.95 -2.21
CA VAL A 68 0.78 6.59 -2.56
C VAL A 68 0.81 8.06 -2.14
N GLU A 69 -0.31 8.78 -2.21
CA GLU A 69 -0.39 10.17 -1.74
C GLU A 69 -0.02 10.35 -0.25
N HIS A 70 -0.20 9.30 0.56
CA HIS A 70 0.13 9.32 1.98
C HIS A 70 1.37 8.49 2.34
N ILE A 71 2.05 7.90 1.35
CA ILE A 71 3.20 7.03 1.63
C ILE A 71 4.42 7.85 2.04
N SER A 72 4.98 7.53 3.20
CA SER A 72 6.26 8.05 3.66
C SER A 72 7.28 6.92 3.64
N PRO A 73 8.05 6.76 2.56
CA PRO A 73 9.00 5.65 2.44
C PRO A 73 10.13 5.80 3.46
N PRO A 74 10.71 4.67 3.93
CA PRO A 74 11.88 4.70 4.80
C PRO A 74 13.10 5.25 4.05
N ALA A 75 14.09 5.76 4.77
CA ALA A 75 15.27 6.41 4.19
C ALA A 75 16.10 5.51 3.26
N GLU A 76 15.94 4.19 3.39
CA GLU A 76 16.60 3.20 2.53
C GLU A 76 15.98 3.09 1.11
N VAL A 77 14.77 3.63 0.89
CA VAL A 77 14.13 3.64 -0.43
C VAL A 77 14.50 4.91 -1.16
N GLY A 78 15.15 4.75 -2.32
CA GLY A 78 15.41 5.86 -3.24
C GLY A 78 14.12 6.46 -3.78
N LYS A 79 14.12 7.78 -4.03
CA LYS A 79 13.03 8.46 -4.73
C LYS A 79 13.00 8.07 -6.20
#